data_AF-A0A1F6QTJ1-F1
#
_entry.id   AF-A0A1F6QTJ1-F1
#
_cell.length_a   1.000
_cell.length_b   1.000
_cell.length_c   1.000
_cell.angle_alpha   90.00
_cell.angle_beta   90.00
_cell.angle_gamma   90.00
#
_symmetry.space_group_name_H-M   'P 1'
#
loop_
_entity.id
_entity.type
_entity.pdbx_description
1 polymer ?
#
loop_
_entity_poly.entity_id
_entity_poly.type
_entity_poly.pdbx_seq_one_letter_code
_entity_poly.pdbx_strand_id
1 'polypeptide(L)'
;MGLLSPYVYKSKNGKKFWLHMKQRGKAILYYFSKDPVGAIFNIPKGFTVVENTRTGFPFLKKSGGGGIFGAFKKSVSPKKESTEPKEQEQK
;
A
#
# COMPACT_ATOMS: atom_id res chain seq x y z
N MET A 1 -19.12 0.03 13.39
CA MET A 1 -18.93 -0.28 11.94
C MET A 1 -17.57 0.25 11.53
N GLY A 2 -16.60 -0.42 10.90
CA GLY A 2 -16.37 -1.81 10.50
C GLY A 2 -14.88 -1.90 10.14
N LEU A 3 -14.08 -2.65 10.91
CA LEU A 3 -12.61 -2.72 10.83
C LEU A 3 -12.06 -3.51 9.61
N LEU A 4 -12.90 -3.76 8.59
CA LEU A 4 -12.59 -4.64 7.46
C LEU A 4 -12.72 -3.89 6.12
N SER A 5 -12.10 -2.71 6.00
CA SER A 5 -12.02 -2.02 4.71
C SER A 5 -10.82 -2.53 3.90
N PRO A 6 -10.98 -2.84 2.60
CA PRO A 6 -9.88 -3.28 1.76
C PRO A 6 -8.80 -2.20 1.66
N TYR A 7 -7.56 -2.62 1.38
CA TYR A 7 -6.45 -1.69 1.26
C TYR A 7 -6.69 -0.72 0.09
N VAL A 8 -6.73 0.57 0.38
CA VAL A 8 -6.91 1.64 -0.60
C VAL A 8 -5.71 2.58 -0.60
N TYR A 9 -5.17 2.84 -1.78
CA TYR A 9 -4.16 3.84 -2.03
C TYR A 9 -4.78 5.04 -2.74
N LYS A 10 -4.56 6.24 -2.19
CA LYS A 10 -4.94 7.50 -2.83
C LYS A 10 -3.72 8.05 -3.56
N SER A 11 -3.78 8.09 -4.89
CA SER A 11 -2.78 8.75 -5.73
C SER A 11 -2.76 10.25 -5.48
N LYS A 12 -1.62 10.89 -5.76
CA LYS A 12 -1.47 12.35 -5.79
C LYS A 12 -2.52 13.04 -6.65
N ASN A 13 -2.99 12.37 -7.70
CA ASN A 13 -4.03 12.85 -8.61
C ASN A 13 -5.45 12.70 -8.04
N GLY A 14 -5.61 12.34 -6.77
CA GLY A 14 -6.91 12.14 -6.10
C GLY A 14 -7.62 10.82 -6.44
N LYS A 15 -7.04 9.99 -7.32
CA LYS A 15 -7.61 8.70 -7.73
C LYS A 15 -7.39 7.64 -6.63
N LYS A 16 -8.41 6.83 -6.40
CA LYS A 16 -8.36 5.70 -5.46
C LYS A 16 -8.06 4.41 -6.23
N PHE A 17 -7.19 3.61 -5.66
CA PHE A 17 -6.86 2.29 -6.17
C PHE A 17 -6.85 1.29 -5.02
N TRP A 18 -7.47 0.14 -5.24
CA TRP A 18 -7.52 -0.96 -4.29
C TRP A 18 -6.50 -2.01 -4.67
N LEU A 19 -5.92 -2.68 -3.67
CA LEU A 19 -4.93 -3.73 -3.87
C LEU A 19 -5.61 -5.07 -4.13
N HIS A 20 -5.20 -5.79 -5.16
CA HIS A 20 -5.72 -7.09 -5.57
C HIS A 20 -4.63 -8.14 -5.59
N MET A 21 -5.04 -9.39 -5.48
CA MET A 21 -4.19 -10.56 -5.63
C MET A 21 -4.81 -11.51 -6.64
N LYS A 22 -4.03 -11.92 -7.65
CA LYS A 22 -4.43 -12.94 -8.61
C LYS A 22 -3.36 -14.02 -8.72
N GLN A 23 -3.76 -15.26 -8.48
CA GLN A 23 -2.90 -16.40 -8.74
C GLN A 23 -2.90 -16.73 -10.24
N ARG A 24 -1.72 -16.87 -10.82
CA ARG A 24 -1.52 -17.33 -12.20
C ARG A 24 -0.59 -18.53 -12.18
N GLY A 25 -1.17 -19.73 -12.21
CA GLY A 25 -0.43 -20.98 -12.03
C GLY A 25 0.27 -21.01 -10.66
N LYS A 26 1.60 -21.11 -10.68
CA LYS A 26 2.44 -21.12 -9.46
C LYS A 26 2.82 -19.71 -8.96
N ALA A 27 2.53 -18.65 -9.71
CA ALA A 27 2.89 -17.28 -9.36
C ALA A 27 1.71 -16.50 -8.78
N ILE A 28 1.99 -15.63 -7.80
CA ILE A 28 1.01 -14.68 -7.27
C ILE A 28 1.34 -13.30 -7.81
N LEU A 29 0.37 -12.69 -8.51
CA LEU A 29 0.45 -11.33 -9.01
C LEU A 29 -0.34 -10.41 -8.10
N TYR A 30 0.36 -9.43 -7.52
CA TYR A 30 -0.26 -8.34 -6.77
C TYR A 30 -0.33 -7.09 -7.65
N TYR A 31 -1.50 -6.46 -7.71
CA TYR A 31 -1.73 -5.31 -8.59
C TYR A 31 -2.78 -4.36 -8.01
N PHE A 32 -2.77 -3.11 -8.47
CA PHE A 32 -3.76 -2.11 -8.09
C PHE A 32 -4.84 -1.97 -9.17
N SER A 33 -6.10 -1.86 -8.75
CA SER A 33 -7.27 -1.66 -9.62
C SER A 33 -8.17 -0.55 -9.08
N LYS A 34 -9.05 0.00 -9.93
CA LYS A 34 -10.10 0.94 -9.51
C LYS A 34 -11.34 0.24 -8.94
N ASP A 35 -11.41 -1.08 -9.09
CA ASP A 35 -12.51 -1.88 -8.57
C ASP A 35 -12.22 -2.25 -7.10
N PRO A 36 -13.11 -1.95 -6.13
CA PRO A 36 -12.97 -2.42 -4.76
C PRO A 36 -13.30 -3.90 -4.56
N VAL A 37 -14.00 -4.56 -5.50
CA VAL A 37 -14.49 -5.93 -5.34
C VAL A 37 -13.33 -6.93 -5.38
N GLY A 38 -13.19 -7.77 -4.35
CA GLY A 38 -12.11 -8.76 -4.28
C GLY A 38 -10.74 -8.18 -3.91
N ALA A 39 -10.70 -6.93 -3.46
CA ALA A 39 -9.49 -6.30 -2.96
C ALA A 39 -9.04 -6.94 -1.63
N ILE A 40 -7.73 -7.05 -1.46
CA ILE A 40 -7.12 -7.57 -0.24
C ILE A 40 -6.90 -6.46 0.79
N PHE A 41 -6.81 -6.85 2.05
CA PHE A 41 -6.75 -5.92 3.19
C PHE A 41 -5.34 -5.43 3.49
N ASN A 42 -4.31 -6.19 3.13
CA ASN A 42 -2.93 -5.94 3.55
C ASN A 42 -1.93 -6.09 2.41
N ILE A 43 -0.89 -5.27 2.44
CA ILE A 43 0.27 -5.42 1.55
C ILE A 43 1.11 -6.62 2.03
N PRO A 44 1.54 -7.52 1.13
CA PRO A 44 2.40 -8.64 1.50
C PRO A 44 3.74 -8.15 2.06
N LYS A 45 4.27 -8.89 3.05
CA LYS A 45 5.55 -8.57 3.70
C LYS A 45 6.68 -8.49 2.67
N GLY A 46 7.53 -7.46 2.79
CA GLY A 46 8.64 -7.25 1.87
C GLY A 46 8.28 -6.55 0.57
N PHE A 47 7.05 -6.02 0.45
CA PHE A 47 6.65 -5.12 -0.63
C PHE A 47 6.27 -3.75 -0.06
N THR A 48 6.52 -2.71 -0.87
CA THR A 48 6.17 -1.31 -0.58
C THR A 48 5.41 -0.75 -1.76
N VAL A 49 4.38 0.06 -1.51
CA VAL A 49 3.63 0.75 -2.57
C VAL A 49 4.40 1.98 -3.01
N VAL A 50 4.59 2.12 -4.32
CA VAL A 50 5.22 3.27 -4.95
C VAL A 50 4.29 3.78 -6.05
N GLU A 51 4.16 5.09 -6.16
CA GLU A 51 3.38 5.73 -7.22
C GLU A 51 4.30 6.19 -8.35
N ASN A 52 3.89 5.91 -9.59
CA ASN A 52 4.58 6.44 -10.75
C ASN A 52 4.31 7.95 -10.86
N THR A 53 5.37 8.76 -10.83
CA THR A 53 5.28 10.23 -10.89
C THR A 53 4.68 10.75 -12.20
N ARG A 54 4.82 10.01 -13.31
CA ARG A 54 4.31 10.41 -14.62
C ARG A 54 2.83 10.11 -14.79
N THR A 55 2.36 8.97 -14.28
CA THR A 55 0.98 8.48 -14.54
C THR A 55 0.07 8.54 -13.31
N GLY A 56 0.63 8.68 -12.11
CA GLY A 56 -0.07 8.54 -10.84
C GLY A 56 -0.52 7.11 -10.53
N PHE A 57 -0.04 6.10 -11.28
CA PHE A 57 -0.45 4.72 -11.07
C PHE A 57 0.38 4.07 -9.95
N PRO A 58 -0.26 3.50 -8.92
CA PRO A 58 0.44 2.79 -7.85
C PRO A 58 0.86 1.39 -8.29
N PHE A 59 2.06 0.99 -7.89
CA PHE A 59 2.61 -0.35 -8.10
C PHE A 59 3.37 -0.82 -6.86
N LEU A 60 3.54 -2.13 -6.73
CA LEU A 60 4.31 -2.72 -5.64
C LEU A 60 5.78 -2.86 -6.05
N LYS A 61 6.68 -2.44 -5.17
CA LYS A 61 8.12 -2.62 -5.27
C LYS A 61 8.59 -3.56 -4.16
N LYS A 62 9.39 -4.57 -4.51
CA LYS A 62 10.00 -5.46 -3.52
C LYS A 62 11.02 -4.67 -2.70
N SER A 63 10.84 -4.60 -1.39
CA SER A 63 11.66 -3.83 -0.46
C SER A 63 12.81 -4.64 0.16
N GLY A 64 13.07 -5.86 -0.32
CA GLY A 64 14.05 -6.79 0.28
C GLY A 64 14.74 -7.67 -0.77
N GLY A 65 15.46 -7.05 -1.69
CA GLY A 65 16.31 -7.72 -2.68
C GLY A 65 17.72 -7.15 -2.67
N GLY A 66 18.32 -6.99 -1.49
CA GLY A 66 19.73 -6.69 -1.34
C GLY A 66 20.54 -7.96 -1.59
N GLY A 67 20.83 -8.28 -2.85
CA GLY A 67 22.02 -9.08 -3.14
C GLY A 67 23.23 -8.26 -2.73
N ILE A 68 24.01 -8.75 -1.75
CA ILE A 68 25.38 -8.34 -1.35
C ILE A 68 25.73 -6.85 -1.12
N PHE A 69 24.85 -5.88 -1.39
CA PHE A 69 25.12 -4.43 -1.29
C PHE A 69 24.42 -3.74 -0.09
N GLY A 70 23.83 -4.51 0.83
CA GLY A 70 22.90 -4.01 1.85
C GLY A 70 23.45 -3.83 3.27
N ALA A 71 24.75 -3.99 3.53
CA ALA A 71 25.32 -3.89 4.87
C ALA A 71 25.37 -2.45 5.46
N PHE A 72 24.63 -1.50 4.89
CA PHE A 72 24.59 -0.12 5.41
C PHE A 72 23.25 0.56 5.15
N LYS A 73 22.23 0.28 5.95
CA LYS A 73 21.23 1.31 6.24
C LYS A 73 20.58 1.17 7.61
N LYS A 74 21.32 1.72 8.58
CA LYS A 74 20.86 2.33 9.83
C LYS A 74 19.55 3.11 9.63
N SER A 75 18.62 2.92 10.57
CA SER A 75 17.54 3.83 10.99
C SER A 75 16.58 4.38 9.93
N VAL A 76 15.29 4.06 10.09
CA VAL A 76 14.22 5.00 10.49
C VAL A 76 12.90 4.31 10.15
N SER A 77 12.24 3.81 11.18
CA SER A 77 10.83 3.41 11.13
C SER A 77 9.99 4.65 10.83
N PRO A 78 9.18 4.70 9.76
CA PRO A 78 8.12 5.70 9.70
C PRO A 78 7.09 5.31 10.77
N LYS A 79 7.02 6.12 11.82
CA LYS A 79 5.89 6.15 12.75
C LYS A 79 4.63 6.10 11.88
N LYS A 80 3.77 5.10 12.13
CA LYS A 80 2.35 5.21 11.84
C LYS A 80 1.87 6.44 12.60
N GLU A 81 1.81 7.55 11.90
CA GLU A 81 1.13 8.75 12.33
C GLU A 81 -0.36 8.47 12.21
N SER A 82 -0.90 7.81 13.23
CA SER A 82 -2.32 7.81 13.54
C SER A 82 -2.64 9.17 14.16
N THR A 83 -2.74 10.19 13.31
CA THR A 83 -3.48 11.40 13.65
C THR A 83 -4.96 11.06 13.49
N GLU A 84 -5.56 10.59 14.58
CA GLU A 84 -7.00 10.74 14.79
C GLU A 84 -7.31 12.23 14.80
N PRO A 85 -8.16 12.75 13.89
CA PRO A 85 -8.75 14.06 14.11
C PRO A 85 -9.77 13.90 15.25
N LYS A 86 -9.42 14.43 16.42
CA LYS A 86 -10.38 14.71 17.49
C LYS A 86 -11.28 15.84 16.98
N GLU A 87 -12.43 15.48 16.42
CA GLU A 87 -13.50 16.43 16.15
C GLU A 87 -14.22 16.73 17.47
N GLN A 88 -14.20 18.01 17.82
CA GLN A 88 -14.97 18.60 18.90
C GLN A 88 -16.43 18.66 18.47
N GLU A 89 -17.36 18.24 19.32
CA GLU A 89 -18.72 18.80 19.29
C GLU A 89 -19.07 19.28 20.70
N GLN A 90 -19.39 20.57 20.75
CA GLN A 90 -19.90 21.32 21.89
C GLN A 90 -21.42 21.13 21.94
N LYS A 91 -21.99 20.87 23.12
CA LYS A 91 -23.03 21.70 23.73
C LYS A 91 -23.35 21.24 25.15
#